data_AF-A0A2W6DSC3-F1
#
_entry.id   AF-A0A2W6DSC3-F1
#
_cell.length_a   1.000
_cell.length_b   1.000
_cell.length_c   1.000
_cell.angle_alpha   90.00
_cell.angle_beta   90.00
_cell.angle_gamma   90.00
#
_symmetry.space_group_name_H-M   'P 1'
#
loop_
_entity.id
_entity.type
_entity.pdbx_description
1 polymer ?
#
loop_
_entity_poly.entity_id
_entity_poly.type
_entity_poly.pdbx_seq_one_letter_code
_entity_poly.pdbx_strand_id
1 'polypeptide(L)'
;MVAASVRGGIGVASILAPKVSSKVAGYPAEHDNPSARLLAGLFGVRELLLAWLVIDAVRSPDGPSPSVFALQAAVDAADVAVQSLPLIRREGLDRAALGGIALAGVAALGWARMAREAARA
;
A
#
# COMPACT_ATOMS: atom_id res chain seq x y z
N MET A 1 -13.00 -2.80 -7.35
CA MET A 1 -13.41 -1.44 -6.90
C MET A 1 -13.11 -1.18 -5.44
N VAL A 2 -13.64 -1.94 -4.47
CA VAL A 2 -13.41 -1.70 -3.02
C VAL A 2 -11.92 -1.55 -2.67
N ALA A 3 -11.07 -2.48 -3.11
CA ALA A 3 -9.63 -2.43 -2.83
C ALA A 3 -8.94 -1.18 -3.40
N ALA A 4 -9.34 -0.73 -4.61
CA ALA A 4 -8.83 0.50 -5.21
C ALA A 4 -9.28 1.75 -4.43
N SER A 5 -10.52 1.78 -3.95
CA SER A 5 -11.04 2.88 -3.13
C SER A 5 -10.33 2.97 -1.77
N VAL A 6 -10.08 1.82 -1.12
CA VAL A 6 -9.33 1.78 0.15
C VAL A 6 -7.92 2.33 -0.04
N ARG A 7 -7.20 1.83 -1.05
CA ARG A 7 -5.86 2.31 -1.41
C ARG A 7 -5.86 3.81 -1.74
N GLY A 8 -6.83 4.27 -2.54
CA GLY A 8 -6.99 5.69 -2.84
C GLY A 8 -7.20 6.55 -1.59
N GLY A 9 -8.06 6.09 -0.67
CA GLY A 9 -8.29 6.77 0.62
C GLY A 9 -7.05 6.87 1.49
N ILE A 10 -6.27 5.78 1.60
CA ILE A 10 -4.97 5.77 2.29
C ILE A 10 -4.02 6.78 1.63
N GLY A 11 -4.00 6.84 0.30
CA GLY A 11 -3.18 7.77 -0.46
C GLY A 11 -3.50 9.23 -0.16
N VAL A 12 -4.79 9.60 -0.24
CA VAL A 12 -5.27 10.95 0.11
C VAL A 12 -4.92 11.30 1.56
N ALA A 13 -5.17 10.39 2.51
CA ALA A 13 -4.88 10.63 3.92
C ALA A 13 -3.37 10.85 4.16
N SER A 14 -2.50 10.12 3.47
CA SER A 14 -1.04 10.23 3.60
C SER A 14 -0.50 11.54 3.04
N ILE A 15 -1.14 12.11 2.01
CA ILE A 15 -0.78 13.41 1.42
C ILE A 15 -1.31 14.57 2.26
N LEU A 16 -2.61 14.56 2.58
CA LEU A 16 -3.29 15.71 3.18
C LEU A 16 -3.12 15.77 4.70
N ALA A 17 -2.91 14.63 5.35
CA ALA A 17 -2.83 14.53 6.79
C ALA A 17 -1.71 13.57 7.26
N PRO A 18 -0.44 13.75 6.82
CA PRO A 18 0.64 12.80 7.11
C PRO A 18 0.85 12.56 8.61
N LYS A 19 0.69 13.59 9.46
CA LYS A 19 0.78 13.45 10.92
C LYS A 19 -0.27 12.50 11.49
N VAL A 20 -1.52 12.67 11.05
CA VAL A 20 -2.64 11.84 11.51
C VAL A 20 -2.46 10.42 11.01
N SER A 21 -2.08 10.26 9.74
CA SER A 21 -1.80 8.97 9.12
C SER A 21 -0.68 8.22 9.85
N SER A 22 0.44 8.87 10.15
CA SER A 22 1.54 8.27 10.93
C SER A 22 1.11 7.85 12.34
N LYS A 23 0.30 8.68 13.01
CA LYS A 23 -0.24 8.35 14.35
C LYS A 23 -1.17 7.14 14.31
N VAL A 24 -2.07 7.07 13.32
CA VAL A 24 -2.99 5.94 13.13
C VAL A 24 -2.23 4.66 12.80
N ALA A 25 -1.21 4.77 11.94
CA ALA A 25 -0.31 3.66 11.64
C ALA A 25 0.46 3.19 12.88
N GLY A 26 0.62 4.03 13.90
CA GLY A 26 1.27 3.68 15.16
C GLY A 26 2.75 4.03 15.22
N TYR A 27 3.22 4.97 14.40
CA TYR A 27 4.57 5.52 14.51
C TYR A 27 4.71 6.39 15.77
N PRO A 28 5.86 6.32 16.47
CA PRO A 28 6.11 7.20 17.62
C PRO A 28 6.22 8.67 17.19
N ALA A 29 5.81 9.58 18.09
CA ALA A 29 5.80 11.03 17.81
C ALA A 29 7.21 11.59 17.53
N GLU A 30 8.25 10.96 18.09
CA GLU A 30 9.65 11.33 17.89
C GLU A 30 10.11 11.18 16.42
N HIS A 31 9.42 10.34 15.63
CA HIS A 31 9.72 10.16 14.21
C HIS A 31 8.96 11.15 13.29
N ASP A 32 8.12 12.04 13.84
CA ASP A 32 7.41 13.05 13.07
C ASP A 32 8.33 14.23 12.69
N ASN A 33 9.04 14.07 11.58
CA ASN A 33 9.93 15.10 11.02
C ASN A 33 9.60 15.41 9.54
N PRO A 34 10.13 16.50 8.97
CA PRO A 34 9.82 16.90 7.59
C PRO A 34 10.11 15.81 6.55
N SER A 35 11.19 15.05 6.71
CA SER A 35 11.55 13.95 5.80
C SER A 35 10.53 12.81 5.86
N ALA A 36 10.09 12.42 7.05
CA ALA A 36 9.05 11.41 7.23
C ALA A 36 7.72 11.83 6.59
N ARG A 37 7.35 13.11 6.69
CA ARG A 37 6.14 13.66 6.05
C ARG A 37 6.24 13.69 4.53
N LEU A 38 7.42 14.02 3.99
CA LEU A 38 7.67 13.95 2.56
C LEU A 38 7.53 12.51 2.05
N LEU A 39 8.12 11.55 2.76
CA LEU A 39 8.01 10.13 2.41
C LEU A 39 6.56 9.63 2.50
N ALA A 40 5.80 10.04 3.51
CA ALA A 40 4.37 9.76 3.60
C ALA A 40 3.58 10.35 2.41
N GLY A 41 3.91 11.56 1.98
CA GLY A 41 3.33 12.16 0.79
C GLY A 41 3.65 11.38 -0.50
N LEU A 42 4.90 10.97 -0.70
CA LEU A 42 5.32 10.16 -1.85
C LEU A 42 4.67 8.77 -1.84
N PHE A 43 4.59 8.13 -0.68
CA PHE A 43 3.80 6.92 -0.49
C PHE A 43 2.35 7.15 -0.90
N GLY A 44 1.74 8.26 -0.47
CA GLY A 44 0.37 8.58 -0.82
C GLY A 44 0.16 8.79 -2.33
N VAL A 45 1.09 9.46 -3.01
CA VAL A 45 1.06 9.61 -4.48
C VAL A 45 1.12 8.25 -5.17
N ARG A 46 2.01 7.36 -4.71
CA ARG A 46 2.11 5.99 -5.21
C ARG A 46 0.79 5.24 -5.04
N GLU A 47 0.16 5.31 -3.87
CA GLU A 47 -1.13 4.66 -3.62
C GLU A 47 -2.24 5.19 -4.54
N LEU A 48 -2.27 6.50 -4.82
CA LEU A 48 -3.22 7.08 -5.77
C LEU A 48 -3.01 6.58 -7.20
N LEU A 49 -1.75 6.52 -7.66
CA LEU A 49 -1.42 6.01 -8.99
C LEU A 49 -1.79 4.52 -9.13
N LEU A 50 -1.51 3.73 -8.10
CA LEU A 50 -1.87 2.32 -8.07
C LEU A 50 -3.39 2.11 -8.02
N ALA A 51 -4.14 2.93 -7.27
CA ALA A 51 -5.60 2.91 -7.30
C ALA A 51 -6.15 3.27 -8.68
N TRP A 52 -5.60 4.31 -9.31
CA TRP A 52 -5.97 4.72 -10.65
C TRP A 52 -5.72 3.60 -11.67
N LEU A 53 -4.56 2.94 -11.61
CA LEU A 53 -4.21 1.83 -12.50
C LEU A 53 -5.22 0.68 -12.41
N VAL A 54 -5.71 0.34 -11.22
CA VAL A 54 -6.75 -0.68 -11.05
C VAL A 54 -8.08 -0.20 -11.65
N ILE A 55 -8.47 1.05 -11.42
CA ILE A 55 -9.71 1.62 -11.95
C ILE A 55 -9.69 1.64 -13.48
N ASP A 56 -8.56 2.00 -14.07
CA ASP A 56 -8.35 2.01 -15.51
C ASP A 56 -8.43 0.58 -16.08
N ALA A 57 -7.70 -0.36 -15.48
CA ALA A 57 -7.70 -1.76 -15.92
C ALA A 57 -9.09 -2.41 -15.90
N VAL A 58 -9.90 -2.17 -14.85
CA VAL A 58 -11.26 -2.75 -14.79
C VAL A 58 -12.27 -2.07 -15.72
N ARG A 59 -11.94 -0.90 -16.26
CA ARG A 59 -12.75 -0.18 -17.26
C ARG A 59 -12.34 -0.52 -18.70
N SER A 60 -11.23 -1.23 -18.89
CA SER A 60 -10.77 -1.67 -20.20
C SER A 60 -11.83 -2.57 -20.86
N PRO A 61 -12.16 -2.35 -22.16
CA PRO A 61 -13.08 -3.21 -22.91
C PRO A 61 -12.61 -4.67 -22.97
N ASP A 62 -11.29 -4.87 -22.99
CA ASP A 62 -10.64 -6.17 -23.07
C ASP A 62 -10.54 -6.86 -21.69
N GLY A 63 -11.10 -6.25 -20.65
CA GLY A 63 -10.99 -6.71 -19.27
C GLY A 63 -9.66 -6.34 -18.62
N PRO A 64 -9.53 -6.62 -17.30
CA PRO A 64 -8.36 -6.21 -16.54
C PRO A 64 -7.16 -7.11 -16.84
N SER A 65 -6.06 -6.51 -17.31
CA SER A 65 -4.81 -7.22 -17.56
C SER A 65 -4.28 -7.92 -16.29
N PRO A 66 -3.86 -9.20 -16.35
CA PRO A 66 -3.23 -9.91 -15.24
C PRO A 66 -1.98 -9.20 -14.70
N SER A 67 -1.25 -8.49 -15.58
CA SER A 67 -0.03 -7.78 -15.21
C SER A 67 -0.30 -6.61 -14.25
N VAL A 68 -1.47 -5.97 -14.35
CA VAL A 68 -1.86 -4.89 -13.43
C VAL A 68 -2.00 -5.43 -12.01
N PHE A 69 -2.73 -6.54 -11.83
CA PHE A 69 -2.88 -7.14 -10.52
C PHE A 69 -1.57 -7.76 -10.00
N ALA A 70 -0.73 -8.33 -10.87
CA ALA A 70 0.58 -8.82 -10.50
C ALA A 70 1.49 -7.69 -9.98
N LEU A 71 1.44 -6.51 -10.61
CA LEU A 71 2.17 -5.33 -10.14
C LEU A 71 1.69 -4.89 -8.75
N GLN A 72 0.38 -4.83 -8.51
CA GLN A 72 -0.16 -4.50 -7.18
C GLN A 72 0.36 -5.49 -6.13
N ALA A 73 0.30 -6.79 -6.43
CA ALA A 73 0.78 -7.83 -5.53
C ALA A 73 2.28 -7.70 -5.23
N ALA A 74 3.08 -7.37 -6.24
CA ALA A 74 4.52 -7.18 -6.09
C ALA A 74 4.85 -5.97 -5.20
N VAL A 75 4.16 -4.85 -5.36
CA VAL A 75 4.35 -3.66 -4.51
C VAL A 75 3.99 -3.99 -3.06
N ASP A 76 2.84 -4.61 -2.82
CA ASP A 76 2.41 -4.96 -1.47
C ASP A 76 3.32 -6.01 -0.80
N ALA A 77 3.83 -6.97 -1.57
CA ALA A 77 4.83 -7.92 -1.07
C ALA A 77 6.16 -7.22 -0.73
N ALA A 78 6.58 -6.22 -1.52
CA ALA A 78 7.74 -5.42 -1.22
C ALA A 78 7.53 -4.57 0.05
N ASP A 79 6.34 -3.99 0.24
CA ASP A 79 5.99 -3.27 1.46
C ASP A 79 6.02 -4.19 2.70
N VAL A 80 5.58 -5.45 2.59
CA VAL A 80 5.76 -6.45 3.67
C VAL A 80 7.24 -6.66 3.99
N ALA A 81 8.08 -6.85 2.96
CA ALA A 81 9.51 -7.08 3.15
C ALA A 81 10.19 -5.88 3.82
N VAL A 82 9.90 -4.66 3.36
CA VAL A 82 10.46 -3.42 3.90
C VAL A 82 10.00 -3.20 5.34
N GLN A 83 8.72 -3.41 5.64
CA GLN A 83 8.19 -3.23 7.00
C GLN A 83 8.65 -4.31 7.98
N SER A 84 9.14 -5.45 7.48
CA SER A 84 9.77 -6.46 8.32
C SER A 84 11.18 -6.04 8.79
N LEU A 85 11.85 -5.12 8.08
CA LEU A 85 13.22 -4.71 8.43
C LEU A 85 13.32 -4.07 9.82
N PRO A 86 12.47 -3.09 10.22
CA PRO A 86 12.50 -2.54 11.57
C PRO A 86 12.29 -3.58 12.67
N LEU A 87 11.49 -4.62 12.43
CA LEU A 87 11.27 -5.72 13.38
C LEU A 87 12.54 -6.57 13.54
N ILE A 88 13.16 -6.94 12.42
CA ILE A 88 14.41 -7.73 12.40
C ILE A 88 15.54 -6.95 13.08
N ARG A 89 15.61 -5.64 12.82
CA ARG A 89 16.64 -4.74 13.35
C ARG A 89 16.34 -4.23 14.76
N ARG A 90 15.15 -4.53 15.30
CA ARG A 90 14.70 -4.10 16.64
C ARG A 90 14.74 -2.57 16.81
N GLU A 91 14.23 -1.86 15.82
CA GLU A 91 14.22 -0.39 15.78
C GLU A 91 13.08 0.23 16.61
N GLY A 92 12.28 -0.58 17.32
CA GLY A 92 11.19 -0.10 18.19
C GLY A 92 9.93 0.38 17.45
N LEU A 93 9.80 0.05 16.17
CA LEU A 93 8.67 0.43 15.32
C LEU A 93 7.60 -0.67 15.22
N ASP A 94 7.53 -1.55 16.21
CA ASP A 94 6.82 -2.83 16.13
C ASP A 94 5.34 -2.69 15.79
N ARG A 95 4.65 -1.73 16.42
CA ARG A 95 3.22 -1.49 16.18
C ARG A 95 2.95 -1.08 14.74
N ALA A 96 3.73 -0.15 14.21
CA ALA A 96 3.59 0.33 12.84
C ALA A 96 3.95 -0.75 11.83
N ALA A 97 5.08 -1.43 12.06
CA ALA A 97 5.55 -2.51 11.22
C ALA A 97 4.54 -3.67 11.14
N LEU A 98 4.04 -4.16 12.28
CA LEU A 98 3.08 -5.27 12.31
C LEU A 98 1.75 -4.88 11.65
N GLY A 99 1.25 -3.68 11.93
CA GLY A 99 0.00 -3.19 11.34
C GLY A 99 0.08 -3.11 9.81
N GLY A 100 1.17 -2.56 9.29
CA GLY A 100 1.34 -2.45 7.85
C GLY A 100 1.78 -3.74 7.16
N ILE A 101 2.50 -4.66 7.83
CA ILE A 101 2.72 -6.03 7.34
C ILE A 101 1.39 -6.76 7.17
N ALA A 102 0.50 -6.68 8.18
CA ALA A 102 -0.79 -7.34 8.10
C ALA A 102 -1.63 -6.80 6.94
N LEU A 103 -1.70 -5.47 6.81
CA LEU A 103 -2.46 -4.80 5.75
C LEU A 103 -1.90 -5.13 4.36
N ALA A 104 -0.60 -4.92 4.15
CA ALA A 104 0.07 -5.19 2.88
C ALA A 104 0.06 -6.69 2.54
N GLY A 105 0.19 -7.58 3.52
CA GLY A 105 0.12 -9.02 3.31
C GLY A 105 -1.25 -9.47 2.79
N VAL A 106 -2.34 -9.00 3.41
CA VAL A 106 -3.71 -9.29 2.94
C VAL A 106 -3.92 -8.73 1.52
N ALA A 107 -3.46 -7.50 1.27
CA ALA A 107 -3.55 -6.88 -0.05
C ALA A 107 -2.77 -7.69 -1.11
N ALA A 108 -1.51 -8.03 -0.84
CA ALA A 108 -0.64 -8.80 -1.73
C ALA A 108 -1.28 -10.13 -2.15
N LEU A 109 -1.82 -10.88 -1.18
CA LEU A 109 -2.50 -12.14 -1.45
C LEU A 109 -3.77 -11.95 -2.29
N GLY A 110 -4.55 -10.91 -2.00
CA GLY A 110 -5.75 -10.55 -2.78
C GLY A 110 -5.42 -10.22 -4.22
N TRP A 111 -4.42 -9.38 -4.45
CA TRP A 111 -3.95 -9.02 -5.80
C TRP A 111 -3.36 -10.21 -6.55
N ALA A 112 -2.54 -11.03 -5.89
CA ALA A 112 -1.96 -12.23 -6.50
C ALA A 112 -3.04 -13.23 -6.93
N ARG A 113 -4.14 -13.33 -6.15
CA ARG A 113 -5.29 -14.14 -6.53
C ARG A 113 -5.98 -13.57 -7.78
N MET A 114 -6.29 -12.28 -7.81
CA MET A 114 -6.92 -11.63 -8.97
C MET A 114 -6.04 -11.75 -10.23
N ALA A 115 -4.72 -11.62 -10.10
CA ALA A 115 -3.78 -11.82 -11.21
C ALA A 115 -3.90 -13.23 -11.82
N ARG A 116 -3.99 -14.26 -10.97
CA ARG A 116 -4.17 -15.65 -11.43
C ARG A 116 -5.52 -15.90 -12.06
N GLU A 117 -6.58 -15.25 -11.56
CA GLU A 117 -7.94 -15.37 -12.12
C GLU A 117 -8.01 -14.70 -13.49
N ALA A 118 -7.47 -13.48 -13.62
CA ALA A 118 -7.41 -12.76 -14.89
C ALA A 118 -6.56 -13.49 -15.95
N ALA A 119 -5.49 -14.19 -15.56
CA ALA A 119 -4.64 -14.92 -16.50
C ALA A 119 -5.28 -16.21 -17.05
N ARG A 120 -6.42 -16.63 -16.49
CA ARG A 120 -7.16 -17.83 -16.87
C ARG A 120 -8.45 -17.51 -17.64
N ALA A 121 -8.87 -16.25 -17.63
CA ALA A 121 -10.04 -15.76 -18.36
C ALA A 121 -9.67 -15.48 -19.83
#